data_AF-A0A7T9DKD6-F1
#
_entry.id   AF-A0A7T9DKD6-F1
#
_cell.length_a   1.000
_cell.length_b   1.000
_cell.length_c   1.000
_cell.angle_alpha   90.00
_cell.angle_beta   90.00
_cell.angle_gamma   90.00
#
_symmetry.space_group_name_H-M   'P 1'
#
loop_
_entity.id
_entity.type
_entity.pdbx_description
1 polymer ?
#
loop_
_entity_poly.entity_id
_entity_poly.type
_entity_poly.pdbx_seq_one_letter_code
_entity_poly.pdbx_strand_id
1 'polypeptide(L)'
;MLAYTFAVVVGMMLLLFLDRALIRTHMLSWKNKRLWKTTGIFVVFQLIFDNYFTAQGLWVFDRAQVIGIFLPVIPIENLLFGVELLWMALLLYAFLSKESR
;
A
#
# COMPACT_ATOMS: atom_id res chain seq x y z
N MET A 1 19.78 -6.72 -6.33
CA MET A 1 19.59 -5.34 -5.81
C MET A 1 18.17 -5.25 -5.30
N LEU A 2 17.94 -4.63 -4.13
CA LEU A 2 16.63 -4.52 -3.47
C LEU A 2 15.69 -3.48 -4.12
N ALA A 3 15.60 -3.51 -5.45
CA ALA A 3 14.88 -2.51 -6.23
C ALA A 3 13.39 -2.44 -5.86
N TYR A 4 12.76 -3.59 -5.60
CA TYR A 4 11.37 -3.65 -5.19
C TYR A 4 11.14 -3.03 -3.82
N THR A 5 11.90 -3.43 -2.80
CA THR A 5 11.84 -2.81 -1.46
C THR A 5 12.00 -1.29 -1.54
N PHE A 6 12.98 -0.82 -2.34
CA PHE A 6 13.22 0.61 -2.51
C PHE A 6 12.03 1.32 -3.19
N ALA A 7 11.48 0.72 -4.25
CA ALA A 7 10.35 1.28 -4.98
C ALA A 7 9.12 1.47 -4.07
N VAL A 8 8.80 0.48 -3.24
CA VAL A 8 7.66 0.55 -2.31
C VAL A 8 7.93 1.61 -1.23
N VAL A 9 9.09 1.59 -0.58
CA VAL A 9 9.42 2.62 0.44
C VAL A 9 9.38 4.04 -0.13
N VAL A 10 9.94 4.26 -1.32
CA VAL A 10 9.88 5.57 -2.01
C VAL A 10 8.45 5.91 -2.43
N GLY A 11 7.68 4.94 -2.92
CA GLY A 11 6.26 5.08 -3.27
C GLY A 11 5.44 5.60 -2.09
N MET A 12 5.54 4.97 -0.92
CA MET A 12 4.88 5.43 0.30
C MET A 12 5.29 6.86 0.69
N MET A 13 6.59 7.18 0.62
CA MET A 13 7.06 8.54 0.92
C MET A 13 6.50 9.58 -0.04
N LEU A 14 6.50 9.29 -1.35
CA LEU A 14 5.93 10.17 -2.37
C LEU A 14 4.42 10.34 -2.21
N LEU A 15 3.69 9.28 -1.87
CA LEU A 15 2.26 9.33 -1.63
C LEU A 15 1.90 10.22 -0.43
N LEU A 16 2.64 10.07 0.68
CA LEU A 16 2.49 10.92 1.86
C LEU A 16 2.86 12.38 1.56
N PHE A 17 3.88 12.60 0.73
CA PHE A 17 4.24 13.93 0.25
C PHE A 17 3.15 14.54 -0.64
N LEU A 18 2.57 13.75 -1.54
CA LEU A 18 1.48 14.16 -2.43
C LEU A 18 0.24 14.61 -1.63
N ASP A 19 -0.21 13.82 -0.64
CA ASP A 19 -1.35 14.17 0.22
C ASP A 19 -1.08 15.43 1.05
N ARG A 20 0.15 15.62 1.58
CA ARG A 20 0.46 16.73 2.50
C ARG A 20 0.86 18.03 1.80
N ALA A 21 1.66 17.97 0.75
CA ALA A 21 2.29 19.14 0.15
C ALA A 21 1.50 19.68 -1.06
N LEU A 22 1.06 18.75 -1.94
CA LEU A 22 0.45 19.08 -3.22
C LEU A 22 -1.07 19.15 -3.12
N ILE A 23 -1.72 18.03 -2.79
CA ILE A 23 -3.18 17.91 -2.76
C ILE A 23 -3.78 18.55 -1.49
N ARG A 24 -3.01 18.50 -0.38
CA ARG A 24 -3.38 19.09 0.92
C ARG A 24 -4.74 18.62 1.45
N THR A 25 -5.10 17.38 1.15
CA THR A 25 -6.30 16.73 1.69
C THR A 25 -6.15 16.37 3.17
N HIS A 26 -4.91 16.18 3.65
CA HIS A 26 -4.60 15.69 5.00
C HIS A 26 -5.35 14.39 5.35
N MET A 27 -5.75 13.63 4.34
CA MET A 27 -6.60 12.47 4.52
C MET A 27 -5.79 11.29 5.06
N LEU A 28 -4.52 11.18 4.65
CA LEU A 28 -3.54 10.18 5.10
C LEU A 28 -2.91 10.57 6.45
N SER A 29 -3.71 11.21 7.30
CA SER A 29 -3.31 11.63 8.64
C SER A 29 -3.54 10.50 9.65
N TRP A 30 -2.61 10.39 10.60
CA TRP A 30 -2.72 9.46 11.72
C TRP A 30 -4.00 9.64 12.56
N LYS A 31 -4.58 10.85 12.54
CA LYS A 31 -5.83 11.17 13.26
C LYS A 31 -7.08 10.56 12.61
N ASN A 32 -7.01 10.16 11.33
CA ASN A 32 -8.17 9.67 10.60
C ASN A 32 -8.46 8.20 10.94
N LYS A 33 -9.23 7.97 12.01
CA LYS A 33 -9.56 6.60 12.47
C LYS A 33 -10.30 5.76 11.41
N ARG A 34 -11.05 6.39 10.49
CA ARG A 34 -11.76 5.67 9.42
C ARG A 34 -10.77 5.09 8.41
N LEU A 35 -9.77 5.88 7.99
CA LEU A 35 -8.69 5.41 7.12
C LEU A 35 -8.01 4.18 7.72
N TRP A 36 -7.60 4.23 8.99
CA TRP A 36 -6.90 3.11 9.63
C TRP A 36 -7.77 1.87 9.79
N LYS A 37 -9.07 2.02 10.07
CA LYS A 37 -10.00 0.88 10.08
C LYS A 37 -10.12 0.23 8.71
N THR A 38 -10.32 1.04 7.66
CA THR A 38 -10.41 0.54 6.27
C THR A 38 -9.10 -0.13 5.84
N THR A 39 -7.96 0.49 6.16
CA THR A 39 -6.63 -0.05 5.87
C THR A 39 -6.40 -1.37 6.60
N GLY A 40 -6.78 -1.47 7.87
CA GLY A 40 -6.66 -2.71 8.65
C GLY A 40 -7.50 -3.86 8.06
N ILE A 41 -8.76 -3.58 7.71
CA ILE A 41 -9.63 -4.58 7.05
C ILE A 41 -9.01 -5.02 5.72
N PHE A 42 -8.54 -4.07 4.92
CA PHE A 42 -7.89 -4.34 3.64
C PHE A 42 -6.65 -5.21 3.82
N VAL A 43 -5.75 -4.89 4.75
CA VAL A 43 -4.52 -5.65 5.03
C VAL A 43 -4.84 -7.09 5.46
N VAL A 44 -5.92 -7.32 6.22
CA VAL A 44 -6.34 -8.68 6.58
C VAL A 44 -6.74 -9.49 5.34
N PHE A 45 -7.57 -8.94 4.47
CA PHE A 45 -7.95 -9.63 3.24
C PHE A 45 -6.76 -9.81 2.29
N GLN A 46 -5.92 -8.79 2.18
CA GLN A 46 -4.70 -8.83 1.40
C GLN A 46 -3.81 -9.98 1.87
N LEU A 47 -3.56 -10.11 3.18
CA LEU A 47 -2.77 -11.23 3.73
C LEU A 47 -3.35 -12.59 3.35
N ILE A 48 -4.68 -12.76 3.42
CA ILE A 48 -5.34 -14.03 3.09
C ILE A 48 -5.16 -14.36 1.60
N PHE A 49 -5.53 -13.43 0.72
CA PHE A 49 -5.56 -13.68 -0.72
C PHE A 49 -4.17 -13.72 -1.33
N ASP A 50 -3.29 -12.78 -0.97
CA ASP A 50 -1.93 -12.72 -1.52
C ASP A 50 -1.16 -14.00 -1.17
N ASN A 51 -1.27 -14.49 0.07
CA ASN A 51 -0.66 -15.77 0.45
C ASN A 51 -1.30 -16.95 -0.27
N TYR A 52 -2.63 -16.97 -0.42
CA TYR A 52 -3.32 -18.04 -1.15
C TYR A 52 -2.82 -18.11 -2.59
N PHE A 53 -2.83 -17.00 -3.34
CA PHE A 53 -2.40 -16.96 -4.73
C PHE A 53 -0.90 -17.23 -4.88
N THR A 54 -0.07 -16.75 -3.96
CA THR A 54 1.38 -17.05 -3.95
C THR A 54 1.65 -18.52 -3.69
N ALA A 55 0.92 -19.15 -2.77
CA ALA A 55 1.05 -20.58 -2.49
C ALA A 55 0.63 -21.47 -3.68
N GLN A 56 -0.29 -21.00 -4.52
CA GLN A 56 -0.66 -21.66 -5.79
C GLN A 56 0.37 -21.42 -6.92
N GLY A 57 1.42 -20.64 -6.68
CA GLY A 57 2.41 -20.28 -7.70
C GLY A 57 1.89 -19.28 -8.75
N LEU A 58 0.74 -18.66 -8.50
CA LEU A 58 0.18 -17.63 -9.41
C LEU A 58 0.93 -16.32 -9.28
N TRP A 59 1.40 -16.00 -8.07
CA TRP A 59 2.25 -14.83 -7.82
C TRP A 59 3.66 -15.30 -7.51
N VAL A 60 4.62 -14.81 -8.28
CA VAL A 60 6.03 -15.18 -8.16
C VAL A 60 6.84 -13.93 -7.82
N PHE A 61 7.62 -14.02 -6.75
CA PHE A 61 8.48 -12.96 -6.27
C PHE A 61 9.95 -13.35 -6.43
N ASP A 62 10.75 -12.45 -7.00
CA ASP A 62 12.20 -12.62 -7.04
C ASP A 62 12.79 -12.35 -5.65
N ARG A 63 13.32 -13.40 -5.02
CA ARG A 63 13.92 -13.32 -3.68
C ARG A 63 15.13 -12.39 -3.62
N ALA A 64 15.79 -12.08 -4.75
CA ALA A 64 16.92 -11.17 -4.80
C ALA A 64 16.52 -9.68 -4.76
N GLN A 65 15.21 -9.38 -4.83
CA GLN A 65 14.66 -8.01 -4.88
C GLN A 65 13.92 -7.60 -3.60
N VAL A 66 13.71 -8.53 -2.68
CA VAL A 66 13.02 -8.33 -1.39
C VAL A 66 14.00 -8.47 -0.23
N ILE A 67 13.66 -7.93 0.94
CA ILE A 67 14.49 -8.00 2.15
C ILE A 67 14.55 -9.41 2.78
N GLY A 68 13.73 -10.34 2.27
CA GLY A 68 13.74 -11.74 2.72
C GLY A 68 12.86 -12.04 3.94
N ILE A 69 12.03 -11.08 4.38
CA ILE A 69 11.04 -11.30 5.45
C ILE A 69 9.70 -11.66 4.82
N PHE A 70 9.13 -12.80 5.21
CA PHE A 70 7.89 -13.33 4.63
C PHE A 70 6.81 -13.59 5.68
N LEU A 71 5.55 -13.45 5.28
CA LEU A 71 4.37 -13.56 6.15
C LEU A 71 3.20 -14.26 5.45
N PRO A 72 3.05 -15.59 5.59
CA PRO A 72 4.12 -16.59 5.68
C PRO A 72 4.86 -16.81 4.34
N VAL A 73 4.22 -16.63 3.18
CA VAL A 73 4.81 -16.91 1.85
C VAL A 73 5.05 -15.63 1.04
N ILE A 74 4.30 -14.56 1.33
CA ILE A 74 4.47 -13.25 0.66
C ILE A 74 5.54 -12.41 1.34
N PRO A 75 6.32 -11.62 0.60
CA PRO A 75 7.25 -10.67 1.19
C PRO A 75 6.49 -9.57 1.94
N ILE A 76 7.03 -9.13 3.08
CA ILE A 76 6.37 -8.11 3.93
C ILE A 76 6.16 -6.78 3.20
N GLU A 77 7.02 -6.46 2.23
CA GLU A 77 6.91 -5.26 1.39
C GLU A 77 5.63 -5.26 0.54
N ASN A 78 5.07 -6.43 0.23
CA ASN A 78 3.83 -6.52 -0.52
C ASN A 78 2.65 -5.91 0.24
N LEU A 79 2.67 -5.96 1.58
CA LEU A 79 1.67 -5.28 2.42
C LEU A 79 1.73 -3.78 2.24
N LEU A 80 2.94 -3.22 2.19
CA LEU A 80 3.13 -1.79 2.01
C LEU A 80 2.66 -1.36 0.61
N PHE A 81 2.98 -2.15 -0.43
CA PHE A 81 2.51 -1.93 -1.79
C PHE A 81 0.97 -1.93 -1.91
N GLY A 82 0.30 -2.91 -1.28
CA GLY A 82 -1.17 -2.96 -1.28
C GLY A 82 -1.79 -1.75 -0.57
N VAL A 83 -1.21 -1.33 0.55
CA VAL A 83 -1.66 -0.12 1.28
C VAL A 83 -1.47 1.14 0.43
N GLU A 84 -0.35 1.28 -0.28
CA GLU A 84 -0.12 2.40 -1.21
C GLU A 84 -1.19 2.49 -2.29
N LEU A 85 -1.54 1.36 -2.91
CA LEU A 85 -2.60 1.29 -3.91
C LEU A 85 -3.95 1.75 -3.35
N LEU A 86 -4.33 1.24 -2.18
CA LEU A 86 -5.56 1.65 -1.50
C LEU A 86 -5.55 3.15 -1.20
N TRP A 87 -4.47 3.65 -0.60
CA TRP A 87 -4.36 5.04 -0.18
C TRP A 87 -4.32 6.00 -1.37
N MET A 88 -3.63 5.62 -2.46
CA MET A 88 -3.63 6.36 -3.72
C MET A 88 -5.04 6.45 -4.31
N ALA A 89 -5.77 5.33 -4.37
CA ALA A 89 -7.14 5.31 -4.89
C ALA A 89 -8.07 6.21 -4.07
N LEU A 90 -7.98 6.14 -2.74
CA LEU A 90 -8.75 7.02 -1.85
C LEU A 90 -8.36 8.49 -2.05
N LEU A 91 -7.06 8.79 -2.19
CA LEU A 91 -6.55 10.15 -2.34
C LEU A 91 -7.02 10.77 -3.65
N LEU A 92 -6.94 10.02 -4.76
CA LEU A 92 -7.46 10.43 -6.05
C LEU A 92 -8.98 10.67 -6.00
N TYR A 93 -9.72 9.78 -5.35
CA TYR A 93 -11.16 9.97 -5.15
C TYR A 93 -11.46 11.26 -4.35
N ALA A 94 -10.73 11.51 -3.26
CA ALA A 94 -10.91 12.71 -2.45
C ALA A 94 -10.54 14.00 -3.24
N PHE A 95 -9.51 13.94 -4.07
CA PHE A 95 -9.11 15.05 -4.93
C PHE A 95 -10.17 15.36 -6.00
N LEU A 96 -10.57 14.36 -6.78
CA LEU A 96 -11.55 14.52 -7.87
C LEU A 96 -12.95 14.89 -7.35
N SER A 97 -13.37 14.35 -6.21
CA SER A 97 -14.66 14.70 -5.60
C SER A 97 -14.71 16.13 -5.03
N LYS A 98 -13.56 16.72 -4.73
CA LYS A 98 -13.46 18.13 -4.35
C LYS A 98 -13.65 19.07 -5.55
N GLU A 99 -13.21 18.65 -6.73
CA GLU A 99 -13.32 19.42 -7.97
C GLU A 99 -14.73 19.38 -8.57
N SER A 100 -15.56 18.40 -8.19
CA SER A 100 -16.96 18.29 -8.64
C SER A 100 -17.96 19.11 -7.80
N ARG A 101 -17.52 19.86 -6.79
CA ARG A 101 -18.36 20.71 -5.92
C ARG A 101 -18.08 22.18 -6.19
#